data_AF-A0A2A3JK46-F1
#
_entry.id   AF-A0A2A3JK46-F1
#
_cell.length_a   1.000
_cell.length_b   1.000
_cell.length_c   1.000
_cell.angle_alpha   90.00
_cell.angle_beta   90.00
_cell.angle_gamma   90.00
#
_symmetry.space_group_name_H-M   'P 1'
#
loop_
_entity.id
_entity.type
_entity.pdbx_description
1 polymer ?
#
loop_
_entity_poly.entity_id
_entity_poly.type
_entity_poly.pdbx_seq_one_letter_code
_entity_poly.pdbx_strand_id
1 'polypeptide(L)'
;MFQTRTGLAALELDPTGPYAGPLLDAVADVARLDAYAAREVLHHPATRTAPSTDRDDALNAVITAAGLGAGVLPGGHRQSLSDAVAVALALALPLAETELGHLLQDGKAAPDNPPEEVPQPT
;
A
#
# COMPACT_ATOMS: atom_id res chain seq x y z
N MET A 1 3.16 13.28 2.24
CA MET A 1 2.93 12.86 3.64
C MET A 1 3.90 13.52 4.64
N PHE A 2 5.23 13.40 4.51
CA PHE A 2 6.17 14.08 5.43
C PHE A 2 5.94 15.61 5.50
N GLN A 3 5.94 16.28 4.34
CA GLN A 3 5.73 17.74 4.26
C GLN A 3 4.39 18.17 4.88
N THR A 4 3.33 17.41 4.62
CA THR A 4 2.00 17.62 5.21
C THR A 4 2.07 17.60 6.74
N ARG A 5 2.69 16.56 7.32
CA ARG A 5 2.85 16.45 8.77
C ARG A 5 3.71 17.55 9.36
N THR A 6 4.81 17.91 8.71
CA THR A 6 5.67 19.01 9.15
C THR A 6 4.90 20.33 9.18
N GLY A 7 4.11 20.62 8.14
CA GLY A 7 3.31 21.84 8.10
C GLY A 7 2.17 21.85 9.13
N LEU A 8 1.50 20.71 9.35
CA LEU A 8 0.50 20.57 10.39
C LEU A 8 1.09 20.75 11.79
N ALA A 9 2.26 20.17 12.07
CA ALA A 9 2.97 20.38 13.33
C ALA A 9 3.37 21.85 13.54
N ALA A 10 3.80 22.54 12.48
CA ALA A 10 4.09 23.97 12.55
C ALA A 10 2.83 24.81 12.85
N LEU A 11 1.66 24.43 12.31
CA LEU A 11 0.38 25.06 12.64
C LEU A 11 -0.05 24.81 14.08
N GLU A 12 0.28 23.66 14.67
CA GLU A 12 0.02 23.40 16.10
C GLU A 12 0.89 24.25 17.02
N LEU A 13 2.14 24.49 16.62
CA LEU A 13 3.08 25.30 17.38
C LEU A 13 2.72 26.80 17.36
N ASP A 14 2.23 27.29 16.23
CA ASP A 14 1.84 28.71 16.07
C ASP A 14 0.53 28.87 15.27
N PRO A 15 -0.63 28.54 15.88
CA PRO A 15 -1.92 28.53 15.19
C PRO A 15 -2.46 29.92 14.86
N THR A 16 -1.94 30.97 15.51
CA THR A 16 -2.37 32.36 15.30
C THR A 16 -1.27 33.21 14.67
N GLY A 17 -0.19 32.58 14.23
CA GLY A 17 0.95 33.23 13.62
C GLY A 17 0.57 33.95 12.32
N PRO A 18 1.36 34.96 11.90
CA PRO A 18 1.10 35.69 10.66
C PRO A 18 1.11 34.81 9.41
N TYR A 19 1.72 33.62 9.50
CA TYR A 19 1.80 32.65 8.42
C TYR A 19 0.83 31.48 8.55
N ALA A 20 -0.03 31.42 9.58
CA ALA A 20 -0.91 30.29 9.81
C ALA A 20 -1.86 30.03 8.62
N GLY A 21 -2.48 31.08 8.07
CA GLY A 21 -3.33 30.97 6.87
C GLY A 21 -2.55 30.48 5.64
N PRO A 22 -1.49 31.21 5.20
CA PRO A 22 -0.69 30.79 4.05
C PRO A 22 -0.05 29.39 4.19
N LEU A 23 0.36 29.02 5.39
CA LEU A 23 0.91 27.69 5.67
C LEU A 23 -0.16 26.61 5.52
N LEU A 24 -1.37 26.86 6.02
CA LEU A 24 -2.51 25.95 5.85
C LEU A 24 -2.86 25.75 4.38
N ASP A 25 -2.85 26.81 3.58
CA ASP A 25 -3.09 26.71 2.14
C ASP A 25 -2.00 25.89 1.43
N ALA A 26 -0.73 26.16 1.74
CA ALA A 26 0.39 25.39 1.18
C ALA A 26 0.35 23.90 1.60
N VAL A 27 -0.03 23.61 2.84
CA VAL A 27 -0.21 22.24 3.34
C VAL A 27 -1.33 21.54 2.57
N ALA A 28 -2.45 22.23 2.31
CA ALA A 28 -3.56 21.69 1.55
C ALA A 28 -3.17 21.42 0.09
N ASP A 29 -2.42 22.33 -0.55
CA ASP A 29 -1.93 22.12 -1.91
C ASP A 29 -1.04 20.88 -2.05
N VAL A 30 -0.12 20.68 -1.11
CA VAL A 30 0.70 19.46 -1.08
C VAL A 30 -0.14 18.22 -0.77
N ALA A 31 -1.13 18.33 0.12
CA ALA A 31 -2.00 17.22 0.50
C ALA A 31 -2.89 16.74 -0.65
N ARG A 32 -3.19 17.59 -1.65
CA ARG A 32 -3.95 17.18 -2.85
C ARG A 32 -3.25 16.10 -3.69
N LEU A 33 -1.96 15.88 -3.49
CA LEU A 33 -1.18 14.88 -4.23
C LEU A 33 -1.32 13.47 -3.65
N ASP A 34 -1.90 13.30 -2.45
CA ASP A 34 -1.96 12.02 -1.75
C ASP A 34 -3.25 11.91 -0.91
N ALA A 35 -4.04 10.88 -1.14
CA ALA A 35 -5.35 10.72 -0.48
C ALA A 35 -5.26 10.55 1.05
N TYR A 36 -4.18 9.95 1.57
CA TYR A 36 -3.96 9.85 3.02
C TYR A 36 -3.57 11.21 3.60
N ALA A 37 -2.73 11.96 2.91
CA ALA A 37 -2.38 13.32 3.30
C ALA A 37 -3.62 14.24 3.28
N ALA A 38 -4.46 14.17 2.25
CA ALA A 38 -5.72 14.91 2.17
C ALA A 38 -6.65 14.59 3.35
N ARG A 39 -6.78 13.30 3.69
CA ARG A 39 -7.56 12.84 4.84
C ARG A 39 -6.99 13.35 6.16
N GLU A 40 -5.68 13.34 6.31
CA GLU A 40 -4.99 13.83 7.51
C GLU A 40 -5.26 15.33 7.72
N VAL A 41 -5.15 16.15 6.67
CA VAL A 41 -5.46 17.59 6.73
C VAL A 41 -6.91 17.86 7.10
N LEU A 42 -7.88 17.19 6.47
CA LEU A 42 -9.31 17.38 6.75
C LEU A 42 -9.71 17.04 8.19
N HIS A 43 -9.01 16.11 8.83
CA HIS A 43 -9.32 15.67 10.18
C HIS A 43 -8.43 16.29 11.26
N HIS A 44 -7.48 17.14 10.86
CA HIS A 44 -6.54 17.74 11.78
C HIS A 44 -7.22 18.82 12.67
N PRO A 45 -6.89 18.92 13.97
CA PRO A 45 -7.45 19.95 14.84
C PRO A 45 -7.17 21.38 14.33
N ALA A 46 -5.96 21.62 13.81
CA ALA A 46 -5.53 22.92 13.32
C ALA A 46 -6.28 23.41 12.06
N THR A 47 -6.95 22.53 11.32
CA THR A 47 -7.73 22.92 10.13
C THR A 47 -9.18 23.24 10.47
N ARG A 48 -9.73 22.70 11.57
CA ARG A 48 -11.10 23.00 12.03
C ARG A 48 -11.29 24.45 12.47
N THR A 49 -10.23 25.13 12.90
CA THR A 49 -10.27 26.53 13.34
C THR A 49 -10.28 27.51 12.18
N ALA A 50 -9.97 27.06 10.96
CA ALA A 50 -9.97 27.85 9.73
C ALA A 50 -10.68 27.07 8.60
N PRO A 51 -12.00 26.89 8.69
CA PRO A 51 -12.76 26.16 7.67
C PRO A 51 -12.73 26.89 6.34
N SER A 52 -12.60 26.14 5.24
CA SER A 52 -12.71 26.66 3.88
C SER A 52 -13.37 25.61 3.00
N THR A 53 -14.55 25.94 2.48
CA THR A 53 -15.35 25.03 1.65
C THR A 53 -14.59 24.60 0.40
N ASP A 54 -13.94 25.53 -0.30
CA ASP A 54 -13.20 25.23 -1.53
C ASP A 54 -12.03 24.27 -1.28
N ARG A 55 -11.29 24.47 -0.18
CA ARG A 55 -10.20 23.58 0.24
C ARG A 55 -10.74 22.21 0.63
N ASP A 56 -11.79 22.17 1.42
CA ASP A 56 -12.35 20.91 1.92
C ASP A 56 -12.95 20.08 0.78
N ASP A 57 -13.61 20.72 -0.18
CA ASP A 57 -14.14 20.09 -1.39
C ASP A 57 -13.01 19.53 -2.27
N ALA A 58 -11.93 20.31 -2.47
CA ALA A 58 -10.78 19.86 -3.23
C ALA A 58 -10.10 18.63 -2.61
N LEU A 59 -9.96 18.61 -1.27
CA LEU A 59 -9.37 17.48 -0.56
C LEU A 59 -10.31 16.26 -0.54
N ASN A 60 -11.62 16.45 -0.36
CA ASN A 60 -12.62 15.39 -0.43
C ASN A 60 -12.69 14.76 -1.83
N ALA A 61 -12.51 15.54 -2.89
CA ALA A 61 -12.46 15.04 -4.25
C ALA A 61 -11.28 14.07 -4.45
N VAL A 62 -10.11 14.38 -3.89
CA VAL A 62 -8.93 13.50 -3.94
C VAL A 62 -9.17 12.18 -3.20
N ILE A 63 -9.74 12.24 -1.98
CA ILE A 63 -10.10 11.06 -1.19
C ILE A 63 -11.09 10.17 -1.96
N THR A 64 -12.11 10.79 -2.55
CA THR A 64 -13.15 10.11 -3.32
C THR A 64 -12.58 9.46 -4.57
N ALA A 65 -11.74 10.17 -5.33
CA ALA A 65 -11.10 9.64 -6.54
C ALA A 65 -10.20 8.43 -6.23
N ALA A 66 -9.53 8.44 -5.07
CA ALA A 66 -8.75 7.31 -4.58
C ALA A 66 -9.61 6.16 -4.01
N GLY A 67 -10.93 6.33 -3.89
CA GLY A 67 -11.83 5.35 -3.28
C GLY A 67 -11.61 5.14 -1.78
N LEU A 68 -10.90 6.07 -1.12
CA LEU A 68 -10.56 5.92 0.29
C LEU A 68 -11.80 6.13 1.15
N GLY A 69 -12.15 5.13 1.97
CA GLY A 69 -13.36 5.15 2.82
C GLY A 69 -14.64 4.70 2.12
N ALA A 70 -14.61 4.39 0.81
CA ALA A 70 -15.78 3.94 0.06
C ALA A 70 -16.15 2.46 0.29
N GLY A 71 -15.23 1.66 0.85
CA GLY A 71 -15.41 0.20 1.03
C GLY A 71 -15.42 -0.60 -0.28
N VAL A 72 -15.36 0.06 -1.43
CA VAL A 72 -15.29 -0.52 -2.77
C VAL A 72 -14.24 0.23 -3.60
N LEU A 73 -13.41 -0.49 -4.34
CA LEU A 73 -12.45 0.13 -5.27
C LEU A 73 -13.20 0.71 -6.48
N PRO A 74 -12.87 1.93 -6.94
CA PRO A 74 -13.38 2.47 -8.19
C PRO A 74 -13.10 1.49 -9.35
N GLY A 75 -14.03 1.38 -10.30
CA GLY A 75 -14.02 0.32 -11.33
C GLY A 75 -12.68 0.18 -12.08
N GLY A 76 -12.05 1.29 -12.45
CA GLY A 76 -10.74 1.28 -13.11
C GLY A 76 -9.62 0.69 -12.24
N HIS A 77 -9.56 1.08 -10.96
CA HIS A 77 -8.57 0.56 -10.02
C HIS A 77 -8.80 -0.93 -9.72
N ARG A 78 -10.06 -1.35 -9.60
CA ARG A 78 -10.42 -2.76 -9.44
C ARG A 78 -9.97 -3.59 -10.64
N GLN A 79 -10.20 -3.11 -11.86
CA GLN A 79 -9.77 -3.81 -13.07
C GLN A 79 -8.25 -3.92 -13.14
N SER A 80 -7.52 -2.82 -12.94
CA SER A 80 -6.04 -2.86 -12.93
C SER A 80 -5.49 -3.82 -11.87
N LEU A 81 -6.12 -3.91 -10.71
CA LEU A 81 -5.74 -4.87 -9.68
C LEU A 81 -6.03 -6.32 -10.12
N SER A 82 -7.21 -6.57 -10.69
CA SER A 82 -7.56 -7.89 -11.22
C SER A 82 -6.60 -8.33 -12.32
N ASP A 83 -6.20 -7.43 -13.22
CA ASP A 83 -5.24 -7.71 -14.27
C ASP A 83 -3.85 -8.02 -13.70
N ALA A 84 -3.37 -7.22 -12.73
CA ALA A 84 -2.10 -7.46 -12.06
C ALA A 84 -2.07 -8.82 -11.32
N VAL A 85 -3.17 -9.18 -10.65
CA VAL A 85 -3.31 -10.50 -9.99
C VAL A 85 -3.32 -11.61 -11.03
N ALA A 86 -4.04 -11.46 -12.14
CA ALA A 86 -4.06 -12.45 -13.21
C ALA A 86 -2.66 -12.67 -13.80
N VAL A 87 -1.89 -11.60 -14.03
CA VAL A 87 -0.50 -11.68 -14.49
C VAL A 87 0.38 -12.40 -13.46
N ALA A 88 0.29 -12.03 -12.19
CA ALA A 88 1.06 -12.68 -11.13
C ALA A 88 0.73 -14.18 -11.02
N LEU A 89 -0.54 -14.54 -11.12
CA LEU A 89 -0.99 -15.93 -11.06
C LEU A 89 -0.51 -16.75 -12.26
N ALA A 90 -0.57 -16.16 -13.46
CA ALA A 90 -0.09 -16.79 -14.69
C ALA A 90 1.42 -17.03 -14.67
N LEU A 91 2.19 -16.17 -13.99
CA LEU A 91 3.64 -16.35 -13.80
C LEU A 91 3.99 -17.34 -12.67
N ALA A 92 3.12 -17.48 -11.67
CA ALA A 92 3.33 -18.39 -10.54
C ALA A 92 3.10 -19.87 -10.90
N LEU A 93 2.17 -20.18 -11.82
CA LEU A 93 1.88 -21.56 -12.25
C LEU A 93 3.11 -22.27 -12.84
N PRO A 94 3.80 -21.71 -13.85
CA PRO A 94 4.99 -22.33 -14.43
C PRO A 94 6.12 -22.49 -13.40
N LEU A 95 6.26 -21.53 -12.48
CA LEU A 95 7.27 -21.58 -11.43
C LEU A 95 7.02 -22.76 -10.47
N ALA A 96 5.76 -22.96 -10.07
CA ALA A 96 5.35 -24.07 -9.21
C ALA A 96 5.51 -25.43 -9.90
N GLU A 97 5.20 -25.54 -11.20
CA GLU A 97 5.42 -26.76 -11.98
C GLU A 97 6.92 -27.09 -12.13
N THR A 98 7.76 -26.07 -12.30
CA THR A 98 9.21 -26.23 -12.43
C THR A 98 9.82 -26.72 -11.11
N GLU A 99 9.45 -26.12 -9.98
CA GLU A 99 9.87 -26.56 -8.63
C GLU A 99 9.41 -27.98 -8.31
N LEU A 100 8.16 -28.34 -8.64
CA LEU A 100 7.66 -29.70 -8.47
C LEU A 100 8.44 -30.71 -9.34
N GLY A 101 8.79 -30.32 -10.56
CA GLY A 101 9.62 -31.11 -11.46
C GLY A 101 11.02 -31.37 -10.89
N HIS A 102 11.66 -30.36 -10.31
CA HIS A 102 12.95 -30.50 -9.64
C HIS A 102 12.86 -31.44 -8.43
N LEU A 103 11.87 -31.25 -7.55
CA LEU A 103 11.69 -32.11 -6.36
C LEU A 103 11.41 -33.58 -6.70
N LEU A 104 10.66 -33.85 -7.77
CA LEU A 104 10.38 -35.21 -8.24
C LEU A 104 11.61 -35.87 -8.92
N GLN A 105 12.46 -35.09 -9.57
CA GLN A 105 13.71 -35.58 -10.16
C GLN A 105 14.76 -35.88 -9.10
N ASP A 106 14.90 -35.02 -8.09
CA ASP A 106 15.81 -35.22 -6.96
C ASP A 106 15.40 -36.44 -6.11
N GLY A 107 14.10 -36.66 -5.91
CA GLY A 107 13.58 -37.85 -5.23
C GLY A 107 13.77 -39.16 -6.00
N LYS A 108 13.88 -39.11 -7.33
CA LYS A 108 14.13 -40.28 -8.20
C LYS A 108 15.63 -40.61 -8.33
N ALA A 109 16.51 -39.67 -8.00
CA ALA A 109 17.96 -39.82 -8.09
C ALA A 109 18.60 -40.50 -6.87
N ALA A 110 17.83 -40.89 -5.84
CA ALA A 110 18.35 -41.68 -4.73
C ALA A 110 18.79 -43.08 -5.25
N PRO A 111 20.07 -43.46 -5.10
CA PRO A 111 20.55 -44.74 -5.61
C PRO A 111 19.93 -45.88 -4.81
N ASP A 112 19.44 -46.87 -5.54
CA ASP A 112 18.99 -48.17 -5.07
C ASP A 112 20.18 -48.86 -4.36
N ASN A 113 20.34 -48.60 -3.06
CA ASN A 113 21.37 -49.25 -2.26
C ASN A 113 21.03 -50.74 -2.15
N PRO A 114 21.92 -51.66 -2.55
CA PRO A 114 21.66 -53.09 -2.43
C PRO A 114 21.55 -53.47 -0.94
N PRO A 115 20.79 -54.53 -0.59
CA PRO A 115 20.55 -54.88 0.79
C PRO A 115 21.86 -55.28 1.48
N GLU A 116 22.18 -54.61 2.59
CA GLU A 116 23.29 -54.97 3.48
C GLU A 116 23.11 -56.43 3.95
N GLU A 117 24.07 -57.27 3.57
CA GLU A 117 24.17 -58.66 4.00
C GLU A 117 24.55 -58.68 5.49
N VAL A 118 23.59 -59.05 6.35
CA VAL A 118 23.78 -59.13 7.80
C VAL A 118 24.62 -60.39 8.12
N PRO A 119 25.78 -60.29 8.80
CA PRO A 119 26.58 -61.47 9.12
C PRO A 119 25.91 -62.28 10.24
N GLN A 120 25.77 -63.59 10.03
CA GLN A 120 25.27 -64.52 11.04
C GLN A 120 26.36 -64.87 12.06
N PRO A 121 26.05 -64.89 13.37
CA PRO A 121 27.02 -65.22 14.41
C PRO A 121 27.23 -66.74 14.51
N THR A 122 28.49 -67.14 14.74
CA THR A 122 28.90 -68.53 15.03
C THR A 122 28.78 -68.84 16.52
#